data_AF-A0A484C8Q5-F1
#
_entry.id   AF-A0A484C8Q5-F1
#
_cell.length_a   1.000
_cell.length_b   1.000
_cell.length_c   1.000
_cell.angle_alpha   90.00
_cell.angle_beta   90.00
_cell.angle_gamma   90.00
#
_symmetry.space_group_name_H-M   'P 1'
#
loop_
_entity.id
_entity.type
_entity.pdbx_description
1 polymer ?
#
loop_
_entity_poly.entity_id
_entity_poly.type
_entity_poly.pdbx_seq_one_letter_code
_entity_poly.pdbx_strand_id
1 'polypeptide(L)'
;MNHLSALLPEGLKKEIYGLWEEYETQSSPEARLVKEFDLLEMILQAHEYEELEGTPGRLQEFFDSTNGRFHHPDVLRLLSSLNEERGCKLTKTDETKNSGNSQTTGASPSQPRKT
;
A
#
# COMPACT_ATOMS: atom_id res chain seq x y z
N MET A 1 4.35 -12.13 -24.40
CA MET A 1 3.57 -11.23 -25.28
C MET A 1 3.40 -11.70 -26.71
N ASN A 2 4.40 -12.31 -27.37
CA ASN A 2 4.26 -12.83 -28.74
C ASN A 2 3.03 -13.74 -28.97
N HIS A 3 2.73 -14.64 -28.02
CA HIS A 3 1.57 -15.53 -28.13
C HIS A 3 0.23 -14.79 -28.01
N LEU A 4 0.16 -13.74 -27.18
CA LEU A 4 -1.06 -12.95 -26.97
C LEU A 4 -1.31 -12.00 -28.14
N SER A 5 -0.27 -11.30 -28.62
CA SER A 5 -0.40 -10.38 -29.74
C SER A 5 -0.66 -11.10 -31.07
N ALA A 6 -0.21 -12.35 -31.23
CA ALA A 6 -0.49 -13.17 -32.42
C ALA A 6 -1.99 -13.49 -32.62
N LEU A 7 -2.82 -13.33 -31.59
CA LEU A 7 -4.28 -13.51 -31.69
C LEU A 7 -5.00 -12.30 -32.32
N LEU A 8 -4.29 -11.19 -32.53
CA LEU A 8 -4.86 -9.94 -33.02
C LEU A 8 -4.63 -9.76 -34.53
N PRO A 9 -5.50 -8.99 -35.21
CA PRO A 9 -5.25 -8.54 -36.59
C PRO A 9 -3.88 -7.83 -36.70
N GLU A 10 -3.21 -7.95 -37.86
CA GLU A 10 -1.80 -7.55 -38.01
C GLU A 10 -1.51 -6.09 -37.60
N GLY A 11 -2.43 -5.15 -37.88
CA GLY A 11 -2.30 -3.76 -37.44
C GLY A 11 -2.28 -3.61 -35.91
N LEU A 12 -3.26 -4.21 -35.23
CA LEU A 12 -3.39 -4.18 -33.77
C LEU A 12 -2.29 -4.99 -33.07
N LYS A 13 -1.89 -6.11 -33.67
CA LYS A 13 -0.75 -6.92 -33.19
C LYS A 13 0.51 -6.08 -33.12
N LYS A 14 0.83 -5.34 -34.18
CA LYS A 14 2.02 -4.49 -34.24
C LYS A 14 1.96 -3.36 -33.20
N GLU A 15 0.80 -2.73 -33.06
CA GLU A 15 0.60 -1.65 -32.09
C GLU A 15 0.73 -2.13 -30.65
N ILE A 16 -0.03 -3.15 -30.23
CA ILE A 16 -0.03 -3.65 -28.85
C ILE A 16 1.33 -4.26 -28.48
N TYR A 17 1.97 -4.96 -29.41
CA TYR A 17 3.31 -5.49 -29.16
C TYR A 17 4.34 -4.36 -28.99
N GLY A 18 4.27 -3.33 -29.83
CA GLY A 18 5.15 -2.16 -29.73
C GLY A 18 4.97 -1.40 -28.42
N LEU A 19 3.72 -1.16 -28.01
CA LEU A 19 3.42 -0.49 -26.72
C LEU A 19 3.92 -1.31 -25.53
N TRP A 20 3.77 -2.64 -25.56
CA TRP A 20 4.33 -3.49 -24.52
C TRP A 20 5.86 -3.42 -24.49
N GLU A 21 6.53 -3.52 -25.64
CA GLU A 21 7.98 -3.43 -25.71
C GLU A 21 8.49 -2.06 -25.23
N GLU A 22 7.81 -0.98 -25.59
CA GLU A 22 8.09 0.38 -25.12
C GLU A 22 8.01 0.48 -23.58
N TYR A 23 6.95 -0.08 -23.00
CA TYR A 23 6.75 -0.14 -21.55
C TYR A 23 7.84 -0.93 -20.84
N GLU A 24 8.11 -2.16 -21.29
CA GLU A 24 9.11 -3.05 -20.68
C GLU A 24 10.52 -2.49 -20.78
N THR A 25 10.86 -1.87 -21.91
CA THR A 25 12.19 -1.25 -22.12
C THR A 25 12.30 0.11 -21.45
N GLN A 26 11.20 0.68 -20.95
CA GLN A 26 11.12 2.04 -20.40
C GLN A 26 11.75 3.08 -21.34
N SER A 27 11.59 2.88 -22.65
CA SER A 27 12.33 3.62 -23.67
C SER A 27 11.83 5.04 -23.84
N SER A 28 10.53 5.29 -23.63
CA SER A 28 9.91 6.62 -23.71
C SER A 28 9.71 7.28 -22.33
N PRO A 29 9.57 8.62 -22.28
CA PRO A 29 9.12 9.33 -21.09
C PRO A 29 7.76 8.83 -20.57
N GLU A 30 6.83 8.54 -21.47
CA GLU A 30 5.51 8.01 -21.17
C GLU A 30 5.60 6.64 -20.50
N ALA A 31 6.40 5.71 -21.03
CA ALA A 31 6.62 4.39 -20.43
C ALA A 31 7.21 4.48 -19.02
N ARG A 32 8.14 5.41 -18.78
CA ARG A 32 8.72 5.65 -17.44
C ARG A 32 7.67 6.19 -16.48
N LEU A 33 6.87 7.16 -16.92
CA LEU A 33 5.79 7.72 -16.12
C LEU A 33 4.73 6.67 -15.78
N VAL A 34 4.31 5.86 -16.77
CA VAL A 34 3.36 4.76 -16.55
C VAL A 34 3.94 3.74 -15.57
N LYS A 35 5.25 3.46 -15.62
CA LYS A 35 5.90 2.54 -14.67
C LYS A 35 5.92 3.09 -13.25
N GLU A 36 6.09 4.40 -13.08
CA GLU A 36 5.96 5.03 -11.78
C GLU A 36 4.51 4.98 -11.27
N PHE A 37 3.52 5.20 -12.13
CA PHE A 37 2.11 5.05 -11.75
C PHE A 37 1.73 3.60 -11.38
N ASP A 38 2.25 2.59 -12.08
CA ASP A 38 2.08 1.16 -11.75
C ASP A 38 2.51 0.85 -10.30
N LEU A 39 3.61 1.44 -9.86
CA LEU A 39 4.11 1.28 -8.48
C LEU A 39 3.32 2.09 -7.46
N LEU A 40 2.91 3.32 -7.82
CA LEU A 40 2.09 4.16 -6.95
C LEU A 40 0.74 3.50 -6.69
N GLU A 41 0.13 2.92 -7.72
CA GLU A 41 -1.13 2.20 -7.64
C GLU A 41 -1.01 0.98 -6.73
N MET A 42 0.08 0.21 -6.84
CA MET A 42 0.36 -0.93 -5.97
C MET A 42 0.38 -0.55 -4.47
N ILE A 43 1.06 0.54 -4.10
CA ILE A 43 1.13 0.96 -2.69
C ILE A 43 -0.16 1.64 -2.21
N LEU A 44 -0.92 2.25 -3.12
CA LEU A 44 -2.26 2.76 -2.82
C LEU A 44 -3.19 1.61 -2.45
N GLN A 45 -3.22 0.54 -3.24
CA GLN A 45 -3.98 -0.67 -2.90
C GLN A 45 -3.54 -1.25 -1.56
N ALA A 46 -2.24 -1.34 -1.30
CA ALA A 46 -1.72 -1.81 -0.01
C ALA A 46 -2.27 -0.97 1.16
N HIS A 47 -2.34 0.36 1.01
CA HIS A 47 -2.94 1.24 2.01
C HIS A 47 -4.43 0.94 2.23
N GLU A 48 -5.20 0.79 1.15
CA GLU A 48 -6.64 0.49 1.22
C GLU A 48 -6.91 -0.85 1.91
N TYR A 49 -6.09 -1.87 1.64
CA TYR A 49 -6.20 -3.16 2.33
C TYR A 49 -5.90 -3.06 3.83
N GLU A 50 -4.86 -2.30 4.23
CA GLU A 50 -4.57 -2.06 5.65
C GLU A 50 -5.75 -1.40 6.37
N GLU A 51 -6.49 -0.52 5.70
CA GLU A 51 -7.68 0.14 6.24
C GLU A 51 -8.87 -0.78 6.36
N LEU A 52 -9.18 -1.51 5.29
CA LEU A 52 -10.31 -2.42 5.25
C LEU A 52 -10.16 -3.56 6.27
N GLU A 53 -8.92 -4.04 6.47
CA GLU A 53 -8.62 -5.09 7.44
C GLU A 53 -8.37 -4.55 8.87
N GLY A 54 -8.29 -3.22 9.04
CA GLY A 54 -7.95 -2.62 10.33
C GLY A 54 -6.56 -3.02 10.84
N THR A 55 -5.62 -3.22 9.93
CA THR A 55 -4.23 -3.64 10.22
C THR A 55 -3.20 -2.62 9.70
N PRO A 56 -3.17 -1.38 10.23
CA PRO A 56 -2.21 -0.37 9.78
C PRO A 56 -0.78 -0.86 9.87
N GLY A 57 0.02 -0.65 8.81
CA GLY A 57 1.43 -1.02 8.80
C GLY A 57 1.72 -2.46 8.38
N ARG A 58 0.72 -3.33 8.24
CA ARG A 58 0.91 -4.75 7.92
C ARG A 58 1.57 -4.98 6.55
N LEU A 59 1.30 -4.11 5.57
CA LEU A 59 1.77 -4.23 4.19
C LEU A 59 2.93 -3.26 3.89
N GLN A 60 3.73 -2.93 4.90
CA GLN A 60 4.89 -2.04 4.78
C GLN A 60 5.90 -2.49 3.71
N GLU A 61 6.05 -3.79 3.48
CA GLU A 61 6.96 -4.33 2.46
C GLU A 61 6.68 -3.79 1.05
N PHE A 62 5.40 -3.52 0.73
CA PHE A 62 5.01 -2.94 -0.55
C PHE A 62 5.54 -1.51 -0.69
N PHE A 63 5.45 -0.71 0.38
CA PHE A 63 6.00 0.65 0.42
C PHE A 63 7.53 0.62 0.29
N ASP A 64 8.20 -0.23 1.07
CA ASP A 64 9.66 -0.33 1.07
C ASP A 64 10.20 -0.74 -0.31
N SER A 65 9.47 -1.59 -1.05
CA SER A 65 9.83 -2.01 -2.41
C SER A 65 9.86 -0.88 -3.45
N THR A 66 9.24 0.26 -3.14
CA THR A 66 9.15 1.42 -4.03
C THR A 66 10.18 2.52 -3.75
N ASN A 67 11.00 2.36 -2.70
CA ASN A 67 12.01 3.35 -2.33
C ASN A 67 12.99 3.64 -3.47
N GLY A 68 13.13 4.92 -3.81
CA GLY A 68 14.02 5.38 -4.88
C GLY A 68 13.55 5.07 -6.31
N ARG A 69 12.31 4.62 -6.49
CA ARG A 69 11.77 4.29 -7.83
C ARG A 69 10.97 5.43 -8.47
N PHE A 70 10.54 6.41 -7.68
CA PHE A 70 9.79 7.57 -8.13
C PHE A 70 10.70 8.76 -8.41
N HIS A 71 10.49 9.41 -9.56
CA HIS A 71 11.30 10.53 -10.02
C HIS A 71 10.42 11.67 -10.56
N HIS A 72 9.25 11.36 -11.10
CA HIS A 72 8.37 12.35 -11.69
C HIS A 72 7.76 13.27 -10.61
N PRO A 73 7.81 14.61 -10.77
CA PRO A 73 7.39 15.54 -9.72
C PRO A 73 5.93 15.36 -9.29
N ASP A 74 5.02 15.11 -10.24
CA ASP A 74 3.61 14.88 -9.90
C ASP A 74 3.38 13.55 -9.17
N VAL A 75 4.16 12.51 -9.50
CA VAL A 75 4.07 11.21 -8.82
C VAL A 75 4.59 11.33 -7.39
N LEU A 76 5.70 12.04 -7.20
CA LEU A 76 6.25 12.34 -5.87
C LEU A 76 5.25 13.12 -5.00
N ARG A 77 4.51 14.07 -5.58
CA ARG A 77 3.46 14.80 -4.85
C ARG A 77 2.31 13.88 -4.41
N LEU A 78 1.90 12.94 -5.26
CA LEU A 78 0.88 11.96 -4.89
C LEU A 78 1.38 11.00 -3.81
N LEU A 79 2.62 10.52 -3.94
CA LEU A 79 3.28 9.69 -2.95
C LEU A 79 3.37 10.36 -1.58
N SER A 80 3.72 11.66 -1.54
CA SER A 80 3.76 12.40 -0.26
C SER A 80 2.39 12.46 0.39
N SER A 81 1.33 12.76 -0.38
CA SER A 81 -0.03 12.81 0.15
C SER A 81 -0.50 11.45 0.68
N LEU A 82 -0.20 10.37 -0.05
CA LEU A 82 -0.52 9.00 0.40
C LEU A 82 0.19 8.63 1.70
N ASN A 83 1.49 8.95 1.81
CA ASN A 83 2.27 8.65 3.00
C ASN A 83 1.82 9.47 4.22
N GLU A 84 1.41 10.72 4.03
CA GLU A 84 0.84 11.56 5.09
C GLU A 84 -0.48 10.97 5.63
N GLU A 85 -1.37 10.54 4.72
CA GLU A 85 -2.66 9.95 5.10
C GLU A 85 -2.47 8.64 5.86
N ARG A 86 -1.59 7.76 5.35
CA ARG A 86 -1.22 6.51 6.03
C ARG A 86 -0.58 6.75 7.39
N GLY A 87 0.31 7.74 7.49
CA GLY A 87 0.93 8.15 8.74
C GLY A 87 -0.08 8.58 9.81
N CYS A 88 -1.10 9.34 9.43
CA CYS A 88 -2.18 9.75 10.33
C CYS A 88 -3.03 8.58 10.86
N LYS A 89 -3.06 7.45 10.15
CA LYS A 89 -3.87 6.28 10.53
C LYS A 89 -3.09 5.29 11.38
N LEU A 90 -1.77 5.19 11.19
CA LEU A 90 -0.87 4.44 12.09
C LEU A 90 -0.95 4.95 13.55
N THR A 91 -1.00 6.27 13.75
CA THR A 91 -1.02 6.87 15.10
C THR A 91 -2.36 6.68 15.84
N LYS A 92 -3.49 6.63 15.12
CA LYS A 92 -4.83 6.47 15.73
C LYS A 92 -5.06 5.08 16.33
N THR A 93 -4.41 4.06 15.80
CA THR A 93 -4.52 2.68 16.33
C THR A 93 -3.75 2.51 17.63
N ASP A 94 -2.64 3.23 17.82
CA ASP A 94 -1.87 3.20 19.06
C ASP A 94 -2.60 3.91 20.22
N GLU A 95 -3.32 5.00 19.96
CA GLU A 95 -4.15 5.66 20.97
C GLU A 95 -5.35 4.81 21.41
N THR A 96 -5.98 4.09 20.47
CA THR A 96 -7.13 3.23 20.76
C THR A 96 -6.74 2.01 21.61
N LYS A 97 -5.51 1.48 21.45
CA LYS A 97 -5.00 0.37 22.27
C LYS A 97 -4.62 0.78 23.70
N ASN A 98 -4.30 2.05 23.96
CA ASN A 98 -3.84 2.51 25.27
C ASN A 98 -4.97 2.89 26.25
N SER A 99 -6.23 2.99 25.78
CA SER A 99 -7.39 3.37 26.63
C SER A 99 -8.16 2.15 27.20
N GLY A 100 -7.71 0.93 26.90
CA GLY A 100 -8.42 -0.32 27.18
C GLY A 100 -7.86 -1.19 28.31
N ASN A 101 -7.09 -0.66 29.26
CA ASN A 101 -6.69 -1.45 30.43
C ASN A 101 -6.78 -0.65 31.73
N SER A 102 -8.00 -0.52 32.25
CA SER A 102 -8.26 -0.19 33.65
C SER A 102 -9.51 -0.92 34.10
N GLN A 103 -9.37 -2.23 34.35
CA GLN A 103 -10.32 -2.95 35.18
C GLN A 103 -9.58 -3.85 36.17
N THR A 104 -9.59 -3.37 37.42
CA THR A 104 -9.90 -4.11 38.65
C THR A 104 -9.19 -5.46 38.86
N THR A 105 -8.20 -5.48 39.75
CA THR A 105 -7.86 -6.68 40.52
C THR A 105 -7.52 -6.30 41.95
N GLY A 106 -8.26 -6.86 42.91
CA GLY A 106 -7.92 -6.70 44.33
C GLY A 106 -9.02 -7.14 45.30
N ALA A 107 -9.62 -8.30 45.10
CA ALA A 107 -10.48 -8.93 46.09
C ALA A 107 -9.63 -9.63 47.18
N SER A 108 -9.84 -9.26 48.45
CA SER A 108 -9.73 -10.06 49.70
C SER A 108 -9.60 -9.12 50.92
N PRO A 109 -9.99 -9.50 52.16
CA PRO A 109 -10.08 -10.86 52.68
C PRO A 109 -11.37 -11.23 53.45
N SER A 110 -11.69 -12.51 53.37
CA SER A 110 -12.66 -13.23 54.18
C SER A 110 -12.22 -13.33 55.64
N GLN A 111 -13.06 -12.92 56.59
CA GLN A 111 -13.35 -13.59 57.87
C GLN A 111 -14.63 -12.99 58.49
N PRO A 112 -15.45 -13.80 59.19
CA PRO A 112 -15.47 -13.60 60.64
C PRO A 112 -15.42 -14.88 61.47
N ARG A 113 -15.02 -14.65 62.71
CA ARG A 113 -14.74 -15.57 63.82
C ARG A 113 -16.04 -16.07 64.48
N LYS A 114 -16.00 -17.35 64.88
CA LYS A 114 -16.72 -18.10 65.94
C LYS A 114 -17.84 -17.37 66.72
N THR A 115 -18.99 -18.05 66.86
CA THR A 115 -19.41 -18.80 68.07
C THR A 115 -20.49 -19.80 67.69
#